data_AF-A0A173VET3-F1
#
_entry.id   AF-A0A173VET3-F1
#
_cell.length_a   1.000
_cell.length_b   1.000
_cell.length_c   1.000
_cell.angle_alpha   90.00
_cell.angle_beta   90.00
_cell.angle_gamma   90.00
#
_symmetry.space_group_name_H-M   'P 1'
#
loop_
_entity.id
_entity.type
_entity.pdbx_description
1 polymer ?
#
loop_
_entity_poly.entity_id
_entity_poly.type
_entity_poly.pdbx_seq_one_letter_code
_entity_poly.pdbx_strand_id
1 'polypeptide(L)'
;MFKNQRQGNPLYILHKGNTPFCEVGSIVSVSPPRPENPNFNMYGPQAKIVVDIKAKVGEDNVSFSNVLSDVTITDYPTTNGEKLVVSCDLGALNTEINAMMQQSRQVLDSIDYHKSVIEGCEKMLVILNPDFAREKERESEIANMRNEMSDLKEANARLVAMMEQLVGSVNGNNNNNKKTE
;
A
#
# COMPACT_ATOMS: atom_id res chain seq x y z
N MET A 1 -19.17 10.35 -21.46
CA MET A 1 -19.99 9.19 -21.05
C MET A 1 -19.56 7.98 -21.85
N PHE A 2 -19.61 6.78 -21.27
CA PHE A 2 -19.16 5.55 -21.93
C PHE A 2 -19.94 5.21 -23.21
N LYS A 3 -21.26 5.47 -23.26
CA LYS A 3 -22.08 5.24 -24.47
C LYS A 3 -21.65 6.03 -25.71
N ASN A 4 -20.94 7.13 -25.53
CA ASN A 4 -20.51 8.01 -26.63
C ASN A 4 -19.10 7.68 -27.12
N GLN A 5 -18.44 6.71 -26.49
CA GLN A 5 -17.07 6.36 -26.82
C GLN A 5 -17.00 5.57 -28.13
N ARG A 6 -15.92 5.79 -28.88
CA ARG A 6 -15.67 5.17 -30.18
C ARG A 6 -14.30 4.52 -30.20
N GLN A 7 -14.08 3.68 -31.21
CA GLN A 7 -12.78 3.08 -31.46
C GLN A 7 -11.70 4.18 -31.55
N GLY A 8 -10.56 3.94 -30.91
CA GLY A 8 -9.42 4.86 -30.86
C GLY A 8 -9.47 5.88 -29.71
N ASN A 9 -10.62 6.09 -29.07
CA ASN A 9 -10.69 6.98 -27.91
C ASN A 9 -9.88 6.42 -26.73
N PRO A 10 -9.26 7.28 -25.90
CA PRO A 10 -8.52 6.82 -24.72
C PRO A 10 -9.47 6.23 -23.66
N LEU A 11 -9.01 5.17 -23.02
CA LEU A 11 -9.60 4.59 -21.82
C LEU A 11 -8.54 4.57 -20.72
N TYR A 12 -8.90 5.06 -19.54
CA TYR A 12 -8.01 5.08 -18.39
C TYR A 12 -8.49 4.06 -17.37
N ILE A 13 -7.55 3.30 -16.84
CA ILE A 13 -7.81 2.24 -15.87
C ILE A 13 -6.93 2.52 -14.65
N LEU A 14 -7.55 2.77 -13.51
CA LEU A 14 -6.89 3.06 -12.24
C LEU A 14 -7.05 1.88 -11.30
N HIS A 15 -5.92 1.37 -10.82
CA HIS A 15 -5.83 0.31 -9.82
C HIS A 15 -5.62 0.96 -8.46
N LYS A 16 -6.59 0.85 -7.55
CA LYS A 16 -6.55 1.46 -6.19
C LYS A 16 -6.02 0.49 -5.12
N GLY A 17 -5.14 -0.43 -5.50
CA GLY A 17 -4.50 -1.36 -4.56
C GLY A 17 -3.54 -0.66 -3.58
N ASN A 18 -2.76 -1.45 -2.83
CA ASN A 18 -1.76 -0.91 -1.88
C ASN A 18 -0.71 -0.03 -2.57
N THR A 19 -0.40 -0.34 -3.82
CA THR A 19 0.47 0.45 -4.71
C THR A 19 -0.36 0.90 -5.91
N PRO A 20 -0.99 2.07 -5.85
CA PRO A 20 -1.88 2.49 -6.92
C PRO A 20 -1.11 2.83 -8.19
N PHE A 21 -1.64 2.42 -9.33
CA PHE A 21 -1.09 2.72 -10.65
C PHE A 21 -2.21 2.90 -11.68
N CYS A 22 -1.87 3.53 -12.81
CA CYS A 22 -2.81 3.78 -13.90
C CYS A 22 -2.27 3.19 -15.20
N GLU A 23 -3.17 2.57 -15.97
CA GLU A 23 -2.92 2.16 -17.34
C GLU A 23 -3.75 3.01 -18.30
N VAL A 24 -3.18 3.22 -19.49
CA VAL A 24 -3.84 3.96 -20.57
C VAL A 24 -4.02 3.01 -21.74
N GLY A 25 -5.27 2.77 -22.10
CA GLY A 25 -5.67 1.97 -23.24
C GLY A 25 -6.33 2.79 -24.33
N SER A 26 -6.56 2.14 -25.46
CA SER A 26 -7.37 2.66 -26.56
C SER A 26 -8.60 1.77 -26.76
N ILE A 27 -9.78 2.38 -26.89
CA ILE A 27 -11.02 1.64 -27.09
C ILE A 27 -10.99 0.94 -28.44
N VAL A 28 -11.31 -0.34 -28.44
CA VAL A 28 -11.46 -1.17 -29.64
C VAL A 28 -12.91 -1.20 -30.09
N SER A 29 -13.84 -1.39 -29.15
CA SER A 29 -15.28 -1.43 -29.43
C SER A 29 -16.11 -1.11 -28.20
N VAL A 30 -17.30 -0.56 -28.41
CA VAL A 30 -18.34 -0.35 -27.39
C VAL A 30 -19.63 -0.98 -27.90
N SER A 31 -20.29 -1.78 -27.07
CA SER A 31 -21.58 -2.39 -27.44
C SER A 31 -22.69 -1.33 -27.48
N PRO A 32 -23.81 -1.61 -28.19
CA PRO A 32 -25.02 -0.82 -28.02
C PRO A 32 -25.47 -0.80 -26.55
N PRO A 33 -26.01 0.33 -26.05
CA PRO A 33 -26.56 0.40 -24.69
C PRO A 33 -27.71 -0.60 -24.51
N ARG A 34 -27.66 -1.38 -23.43
CA ARG A 34 -28.68 -2.38 -23.08
C ARG A 34 -29.11 -2.25 -21.62
N PRO A 35 -30.33 -2.68 -21.26
CA PRO A 35 -30.70 -2.81 -19.85
C PRO A 35 -29.75 -3.79 -19.14
N GLU A 36 -29.30 -3.44 -17.94
CA GLU A 36 -28.47 -4.32 -17.09
C GLU A 36 -29.22 -5.63 -16.78
N ASN A 37 -30.52 -5.51 -16.50
CA ASN A 37 -31.41 -6.64 -16.29
C ASN A 37 -32.57 -6.61 -17.30
N PRO A 38 -32.51 -7.42 -18.37
CA PRO A 38 -33.54 -7.46 -19.40
C PRO A 38 -34.87 -8.06 -18.91
N ASN A 39 -34.87 -8.78 -17.77
CA ASN A 39 -36.07 -9.38 -17.18
C ASN A 39 -36.72 -8.48 -16.10
N PHE A 40 -36.26 -7.23 -15.95
CA PHE A 40 -36.77 -6.34 -14.92
C PHE A 40 -38.18 -5.84 -15.26
N ASN A 41 -39.09 -6.04 -14.30
CA ASN A 41 -40.53 -5.79 -14.43
C ASN A 41 -40.84 -4.32 -14.77
N MET A 42 -41.81 -4.10 -15.67
CA MET A 42 -42.20 -2.80 -16.28
C MET A 42 -42.70 -1.72 -15.29
N TYR A 43 -42.83 -2.06 -13.99
CA TYR A 43 -43.34 -1.19 -12.92
C TYR A 43 -42.35 -0.90 -11.79
N GLY A 44 -41.08 -1.32 -11.92
CA GLY A 44 -40.02 -1.04 -10.95
C GLY A 44 -39.25 0.26 -11.24
N PRO A 45 -38.36 0.70 -10.33
CA PRO A 45 -37.46 1.83 -10.57
C PRO A 45 -36.66 1.66 -11.86
N GLN A 46 -36.37 2.78 -12.53
CA GLN A 46 -35.79 2.84 -13.88
C GLN A 46 -34.63 1.87 -14.07
N ALA A 47 -34.70 1.03 -15.11
CA ALA A 47 -33.66 0.07 -15.43
C ALA A 47 -32.34 0.78 -15.74
N LYS A 48 -31.26 0.37 -15.08
CA LYS A 48 -29.91 0.85 -15.38
C LYS A 48 -29.51 0.43 -16.79
N ILE A 49 -28.95 1.36 -17.56
CA ILE A 49 -28.44 1.10 -18.90
C ILE A 49 -26.93 0.93 -18.83
N VAL A 50 -26.43 -0.14 -19.46
CA VAL A 50 -25.02 -0.53 -19.45
C VAL A 50 -24.51 -0.79 -20.86
N VAL A 51 -23.19 -0.71 -21.00
CA VAL A 51 -22.43 -1.04 -22.21
C VAL A 51 -21.30 -1.99 -21.86
N ASP A 52 -20.89 -2.78 -22.85
CA ASP A 52 -19.69 -3.61 -22.77
C ASP A 52 -18.59 -2.91 -23.60
N ILE A 53 -17.39 -2.78 -23.02
CA ILE A 53 -16.27 -2.04 -23.59
C ILE A 53 -15.12 -3.02 -23.78
N LYS A 54 -14.51 -3.01 -24.98
CA LYS A 54 -13.23 -3.65 -25.23
C LYS A 54 -12.19 -2.59 -25.48
N ALA A 55 -11.04 -2.70 -24.84
CA ALA A 55 -9.93 -1.78 -25.00
C ALA A 55 -8.60 -2.55 -25.14
N LYS A 56 -7.68 -1.97 -25.91
CA LYS A 56 -6.31 -2.45 -26.03
C LYS A 56 -5.45 -1.68 -25.03
N VAL A 57 -4.83 -2.39 -24.11
CA VAL A 57 -3.95 -1.86 -23.07
C VAL A 57 -2.58 -2.50 -23.27
N GLY A 58 -1.58 -1.73 -23.67
CA GLY A 58 -0.31 -2.29 -24.13
C GLY A 58 -0.50 -3.23 -25.33
N GLU A 59 -0.10 -4.50 -25.17
CA GLU A 59 -0.29 -5.55 -26.17
C GLU A 59 -1.59 -6.35 -25.97
N ASP A 60 -2.20 -6.26 -24.78
CA ASP A 60 -3.35 -7.06 -24.39
C ASP A 60 -4.68 -6.40 -24.74
N ASN A 61 -5.72 -7.22 -24.90
CA ASN A 61 -7.10 -6.76 -25.04
C ASN A 61 -7.87 -7.04 -23.75
N VAL A 62 -8.32 -5.99 -23.09
CA VAL A 62 -9.10 -6.03 -21.86
C VAL A 62 -10.57 -5.76 -22.18
N SER A 63 -11.47 -6.51 -21.55
CA SER A 63 -12.92 -6.37 -21.73
C SER A 63 -13.60 -6.04 -20.40
N PHE A 64 -14.43 -5.01 -20.41
CA PHE A 64 -15.24 -4.56 -19.29
C PHE A 64 -16.72 -4.77 -19.64
N SER A 65 -17.44 -5.54 -18.82
CA SER A 65 -18.85 -5.83 -19.07
C SER A 65 -19.75 -5.10 -18.06
N ASN A 66 -20.98 -4.77 -18.46
CA ASN A 66 -21.96 -4.07 -17.62
C ASN A 66 -21.48 -2.71 -17.08
N VAL A 67 -20.71 -1.95 -17.86
CA VAL A 67 -20.28 -0.59 -17.47
C VAL A 67 -21.45 0.37 -17.64
N LEU A 68 -21.76 1.17 -16.63
CA LEU A 68 -22.85 2.15 -16.69
C LEU A 68 -22.67 3.10 -17.89
N SER A 69 -23.70 3.24 -18.72
CA SER A 69 -23.59 3.91 -20.02
C SER A 69 -23.40 5.43 -19.91
N ASP A 70 -24.03 6.03 -18.89
CA ASP A 70 -24.25 7.48 -18.77
C ASP A 70 -23.23 8.18 -17.87
N VAL A 71 -22.21 7.45 -17.42
CA VAL A 71 -21.12 8.00 -16.61
C VAL A 71 -19.82 8.11 -17.41
N THR A 72 -18.90 8.95 -16.96
CA THR A 72 -17.54 9.09 -17.52
C THR A 72 -16.50 8.29 -16.74
N ILE A 73 -16.79 7.98 -15.48
CA ILE A 73 -15.93 7.25 -14.54
C ILE A 73 -16.81 6.34 -13.69
N THR A 74 -16.33 5.14 -13.36
CA THR A 74 -17.05 4.20 -12.50
C THR A 74 -16.09 3.22 -11.82
N ASP A 75 -16.41 2.80 -10.60
CA ASP A 75 -15.76 1.65 -9.98
C ASP A 75 -16.19 0.37 -10.71
N TYR A 76 -15.23 -0.42 -11.17
CA TYR A 76 -15.46 -1.68 -11.87
C TYR A 76 -15.30 -2.84 -10.89
N PRO A 77 -16.32 -3.70 -10.72
CA PRO A 77 -16.24 -4.84 -9.81
C PRO A 77 -15.29 -5.89 -10.37
N THR A 78 -14.37 -6.36 -9.53
CA THR A 78 -13.42 -7.43 -9.86
C THR A 78 -13.63 -8.63 -8.92
N THR A 79 -13.34 -9.83 -9.39
CA THR A 79 -13.51 -11.07 -8.61
C THR A 79 -12.34 -11.33 -7.64
N ASN A 80 -11.20 -10.68 -7.85
CA ASN A 80 -9.98 -10.79 -7.04
C ASN A 80 -9.95 -9.81 -5.84
N GLY A 81 -11.01 -9.01 -5.64
CA GLY A 81 -11.08 -8.01 -4.58
C GLY A 81 -10.30 -6.72 -4.87
N GLU A 82 -9.80 -6.57 -6.10
CA GLU A 82 -9.09 -5.39 -6.55
C GLU A 82 -10.06 -4.23 -6.80
N LYS A 83 -9.76 -3.06 -6.24
CA LYS A 83 -10.56 -1.86 -6.49
C LYS A 83 -10.11 -1.22 -7.79
N LEU A 84 -10.83 -1.51 -8.87
CA LEU A 84 -10.56 -0.98 -10.19
C LEU A 84 -11.49 0.19 -10.50
N VAL A 85 -10.97 1.25 -11.11
CA VAL A 85 -11.76 2.35 -11.65
C VAL A 85 -11.49 2.49 -13.12
N VAL A 86 -12.55 2.60 -13.90
CA VAL A 86 -12.47 2.81 -15.35
C VAL A 86 -13.01 4.21 -15.65
N SER A 87 -12.29 4.96 -16.47
CA SER A 87 -12.68 6.30 -16.91
C SER A 87 -12.45 6.49 -18.41
N CYS A 88 -13.37 7.18 -19.08
CA CYS A 88 -13.17 7.69 -20.44
C CYS A 88 -12.86 9.19 -20.47
N ASP A 89 -12.64 9.80 -19.31
CA ASP A 89 -12.34 11.22 -19.15
C ASP A 89 -11.12 11.43 -18.23
N LEU A 90 -10.16 12.22 -18.70
CA LEU A 90 -8.90 12.46 -17.98
C LEU A 90 -9.13 13.36 -16.76
N GLY A 91 -10.04 14.34 -16.85
CA GLY A 91 -10.35 15.24 -15.73
C GLY A 91 -10.98 14.50 -14.55
N ALA A 92 -11.96 13.63 -14.83
CA ALA A 92 -12.59 12.76 -13.85
C ALA A 92 -11.57 11.82 -13.18
N LEU A 93 -10.67 11.22 -13.96
CA LEU A 93 -9.63 10.35 -13.42
C LEU A 93 -8.65 11.11 -12.52
N ASN A 94 -8.17 12.27 -12.96
CA ASN A 94 -7.27 13.11 -12.16
C ASN A 94 -7.92 13.54 -10.85
N THR A 95 -9.23 13.80 -10.86
CA THR A 95 -9.99 14.14 -9.66
C THR A 95 -9.98 12.97 -8.67
N GLU A 96 -10.19 11.74 -9.14
CA GLU A 96 -10.13 10.52 -8.33
C GLU A 96 -8.73 10.28 -7.74
N ILE A 97 -7.67 10.45 -8.56
CA ILE A 97 -6.28 10.32 -8.12
C ILE A 97 -5.96 11.36 -7.03
N ASN A 98 -6.37 12.60 -7.23
CA ASN A 98 -6.16 13.68 -6.26
C ASN A 98 -6.92 13.42 -4.95
N ALA A 99 -8.16 12.92 -5.04
CA ALA A 99 -8.94 12.56 -3.86
C ALA A 99 -8.25 11.47 -3.03
N MET A 100 -7.73 10.42 -3.69
CA MET A 100 -6.96 9.36 -3.03
C MET A 100 -5.69 9.90 -2.36
N MET A 101 -4.94 10.76 -3.05
CA MET A 101 -3.74 11.39 -2.48
C MET A 101 -4.09 12.27 -1.27
N GLN A 102 -5.16 13.06 -1.37
CA GLN A 102 -5.60 13.92 -0.28
C GLN A 102 -6.04 13.10 0.94
N GLN A 103 -6.78 12.01 0.74
CA GLN A 103 -7.17 11.11 1.82
C GLN A 103 -5.93 10.54 2.53
N SER A 104 -4.92 10.07 1.78
CA SER A 104 -3.67 9.59 2.38
C SER A 104 -2.95 10.67 3.18
N ARG A 105 -2.89 11.92 2.66
CA ARG A 105 -2.27 13.05 3.39
C ARG A 105 -3.01 13.35 4.68
N GLN A 106 -4.34 13.37 4.67
CA GLN A 106 -5.14 13.61 5.88
C GLN A 106 -4.89 12.54 6.96
N VAL A 107 -4.73 11.28 6.56
CA VAL A 107 -4.39 10.20 7.48
C VAL A 107 -2.97 10.39 8.04
N LEU A 108 -2.01 10.83 7.23
CA LEU A 108 -0.66 11.13 7.71
C LEU A 108 -0.65 12.31 8.68
N ASP A 109 -1.39 13.37 8.37
CA ASP A 109 -1.48 14.58 9.20
C ASP A 109 -2.13 14.28 10.57
N SER A 110 -3.01 13.28 10.66
CA SER A 110 -3.65 12.88 11.92
C SER A 110 -2.78 11.95 12.79
N ILE A 111 -1.64 11.46 12.30
CA ILE A 111 -0.77 10.54 13.04
C ILE A 111 -0.33 11.14 14.37
N ASP A 112 0.14 12.39 14.37
CA ASP A 112 0.69 13.02 15.58
C ASP A 112 -0.40 13.29 16.62
N TYR A 113 -1.60 13.65 16.17
CA TYR A 113 -2.78 13.74 17.04
C TYR A 113 -3.09 12.39 17.69
N HIS A 114 -3.20 11.32 16.90
CA HIS A 114 -3.51 9.99 17.42
C HIS A 114 -2.41 9.46 18.34
N LYS A 115 -1.13 9.74 18.07
CA LYS A 115 -0.02 9.43 18.99
C LYS A 115 -0.19 10.13 20.34
N SER A 116 -0.52 11.43 20.34
CA SER A 116 -0.76 12.18 21.58
C SER A 116 -1.96 11.64 22.36
N VAL A 117 -3.04 11.25 21.66
CA VAL A 117 -4.21 10.63 22.28
C VAL A 117 -3.83 9.31 22.95
N ILE A 118 -3.08 8.44 22.27
CA ILE A 118 -2.60 7.17 22.84
C ILE A 118 -1.78 7.42 24.10
N GLU A 119 -0.82 8.34 24.05
CA GLU A 119 0.01 8.68 25.22
C GLU A 119 -0.84 9.18 26.41
N GLY A 120 -1.85 10.00 26.13
CA GLY A 120 -2.81 10.47 27.14
C GLY A 120 -3.61 9.33 27.77
N CYS A 121 -4.13 8.42 26.94
CA CYS A 121 -4.86 7.23 27.39
C CYS A 121 -3.98 6.31 28.25
N GLU A 122 -2.74 6.09 27.86
CA GLU A 122 -1.78 5.28 28.63
C GLU A 122 -1.51 5.88 30.01
N LYS A 123 -1.31 7.20 30.11
CA LYS A 123 -1.12 7.89 31.40
C LYS A 123 -2.35 7.72 32.30
N MET A 124 -3.55 7.84 31.75
CA MET A 124 -4.79 7.62 32.50
C MET A 124 -4.92 6.17 32.96
N LEU A 125 -4.59 5.20 32.11
CA LEU A 125 -4.62 3.78 32.47
C LEU A 125 -3.65 3.44 33.59
N VAL A 126 -2.45 4.03 33.61
CA VAL A 126 -1.48 3.89 34.71
C VAL A 126 -2.06 4.40 36.04
N ILE A 127 -2.78 5.54 36.02
CA ILE A 127 -3.40 6.12 37.22
C ILE A 127 -4.59 5.28 37.70
N LEU A 128 -5.42 4.82 36.77
CA LEU A 128 -6.68 4.12 37.07
C LEU A 128 -6.47 2.63 37.36
N ASN A 129 -5.39 2.03 36.86
CA ASN A 129 -5.10 0.61 37.00
C ASN A 129 -3.63 0.37 37.43
N PRO A 130 -3.37 0.20 38.74
CA PRO A 130 -2.02 -0.03 39.25
C PRO A 130 -1.37 -1.34 38.75
N ASP A 131 -2.13 -2.33 38.30
CA ASP A 131 -1.58 -3.54 37.67
C ASP A 131 -1.05 -3.25 36.25
N PHE A 132 -1.66 -2.33 35.51
CA PHE A 132 -1.19 -1.89 34.20
C PHE A 132 0.12 -1.09 34.30
N ALA A 133 0.27 -0.28 35.35
CA ALA A 133 1.52 0.42 35.65
C ALA A 133 2.69 -0.56 35.83
N ARG A 134 2.48 -1.64 36.61
CA ARG A 134 3.49 -2.68 36.85
C ARG A 134 3.81 -3.53 35.62
N GLU A 135 2.85 -3.77 34.74
CA GLU A 135 3.11 -4.48 33.47
C GLU A 135 3.92 -3.60 32.52
N LYS A 136 3.56 -2.31 32.39
CA LYS A 136 4.28 -1.36 31.53
C LYS A 136 5.71 -1.12 32.00
N GLU A 137 5.95 -1.04 33.32
CA GLU A 137 7.30 -0.98 33.89
C GLU A 137 8.10 -2.24 33.56
N ARG A 138 7.55 -3.43 33.77
CA ARG A 138 8.22 -4.69 33.42
C ARG A 138 8.55 -4.78 31.93
N GLU A 139 7.65 -4.36 31.05
CA GLU A 139 7.87 -4.41 29.61
C GLU A 139 8.95 -3.41 29.16
N SER A 140 8.97 -2.21 29.77
CA SER A 140 10.03 -1.21 29.58
C SER A 140 11.39 -1.70 30.08
N GLU A 141 11.45 -2.32 31.26
CA GLU A 141 12.67 -2.92 31.80
C GLU A 141 13.19 -4.07 30.93
N ILE A 142 12.30 -4.92 30.42
CA ILE A 142 12.68 -6.00 29.48
C ILE A 142 13.20 -5.43 28.17
N ALA A 143 12.59 -4.37 27.64
CA ALA A 143 13.06 -3.71 26.43
C ALA A 143 14.46 -3.09 26.64
N ASN A 144 14.68 -2.41 27.77
CA ASN A 144 15.98 -1.84 28.12
C ASN A 144 17.03 -2.94 28.33
N MET A 145 16.72 -4.01 29.06
CA MET A 145 17.62 -5.16 29.23
C MET A 145 17.97 -5.81 27.89
N ARG A 146 17.03 -5.93 26.96
CA ARG A 146 17.30 -6.47 25.61
C ARG A 146 18.27 -5.59 24.84
N ASN A 147 18.13 -4.27 24.94
CA ASN A 147 19.03 -3.32 24.30
C ASN A 147 20.44 -3.39 24.92
N GLU A 148 20.54 -3.35 26.26
CA GLU A 148 21.82 -3.47 26.97
C GLU A 148 22.52 -4.80 26.65
N MET A 149 21.77 -5.91 26.56
CA MET A 149 22.32 -7.22 26.20
C MET A 149 22.79 -7.27 24.74
N SER A 150 22.14 -6.55 23.84
CA SER A 150 22.57 -6.38 22.45
C SER A 150 23.90 -5.63 22.38
N ASP A 151 23.99 -4.50 23.08
CA ASP A 151 25.22 -3.68 23.14
C ASP A 151 26.37 -4.44 23.78
N LEU A 152 26.09 -5.21 24.84
CA LEU A 152 27.07 -6.05 25.52
C LEU A 152 27.56 -7.20 24.62
N LYS A 153 26.66 -7.80 23.82
CA LYS A 153 27.02 -8.81 22.83
C LYS A 153 27.93 -8.24 21.74
N GLU A 154 27.66 -7.01 21.30
CA GLU A 154 28.51 -6.32 20.32
C GLU A 154 29.88 -5.96 20.90
N ALA A 155 29.92 -5.42 22.12
CA ALA A 155 31.17 -5.13 22.82
C ALA A 155 32.02 -6.40 23.04
N ASN A 156 31.38 -7.51 23.40
CA ASN A 156 32.07 -8.79 23.58
C ASN A 156 32.60 -9.33 22.25
N ALA A 157 31.84 -9.22 21.16
CA ALA A 157 32.32 -9.59 19.82
C ALA A 157 33.56 -8.77 19.40
N ARG A 158 33.57 -7.46 19.70
CA ARG A 158 34.73 -6.58 19.46
C ARG A 158 35.94 -6.96 20.31
N LEU A 159 35.73 -7.31 21.59
CA LEU A 159 36.79 -7.79 22.48
C LEU A 159 37.40 -9.10 21.99
N VAL A 160 36.57 -10.07 21.59
CA VAL A 160 37.05 -11.35 21.03
C VAL A 160 37.87 -11.11 19.76
N ALA A 161 37.39 -10.26 18.84
CA ALA A 161 38.12 -9.92 17.62
C ALA A 161 39.48 -9.23 17.91
N MET A 162 39.52 -8.32 18.89
CA MET A 162 40.76 -7.67 19.30
C MET A 162 41.73 -8.67 19.94
N MET A 163 41.22 -9.65 20.71
CA MET A 163 42.02 -10.71 21.32
C MET A 163 42.57 -11.67 20.25
N GLU A 164 41.79 -12.04 19.24
CA GLU A 164 42.25 -12.81 18.08
C GLU A 164 43.35 -12.07 17.30
N GLN A 165 43.19 -10.76 17.08
CA GLN A 165 44.21 -9.94 16.44
C GLN A 165 45.50 -9.87 17.27
N LEU A 166 45.39 -9.70 18.59
CA LEU A 166 46.55 -9.65 19.49
C LEU A 166 47.27 -11.00 19.55
N VAL A 167 46.54 -12.10 19.67
CA VAL A 167 47.11 -13.47 19.63
C VAL A 167 47.75 -13.75 18.26
N GLY A 168 47.12 -13.33 17.16
CA GLY A 168 47.70 -13.44 15.82
C GLY A 168 48.97 -12.61 15.63
N SER A 169 49.01 -11.40 16.20
CA SER A 169 50.16 -10.50 16.16
C SER A 169 51.34 -11.01 17.00
N VAL A 170 51.06 -11.58 18.17
CA VAL A 170 52.07 -12.19 19.05
C VAL A 170 52.66 -13.46 18.41
N ASN A 171 51.88 -14.23 17.67
CA ASN A 171 52.37 -15.42 16.96
C ASN A 171 53.14 -15.09 15.67
N GLY A 172 52.86 -13.95 15.03
CA GLY A 172 53.56 -13.48 13.82
C GLY A 172 54.96 -12.91 14.09
N ASN A 173 55.21 -12.35 15.28
CA ASN A 173 56.49 -11.73 15.61
C ASN A 173 57.63 -12.73 15.90
N ASN A 174 57.34 -14.00 16.16
CA ASN A 174 58.37 -15.02 16.40
C ASN A 174 59.05 -15.57 15.12
N ASN A 175 58.52 -15.28 13.93
CA ASN A 175 59.05 -15.81 12.66
C ASN A 175 60.00 -14.87 11.91
N ASN A 176 60.15 -13.60 12.31
CA ASN A 176 60.99 -12.63 11.60
C ASN A 176 62.44 -12.53 12.10
N ASN A 177 62.83 -13.28 13.14
CA ASN A 177 64.22 -13.30 13.65
C ASN A 177 65.09 -14.44 13.09
N LYS A 178 64.67 -15.12 12.01
CA LYS A 178 65.44 -16.19 11.34
C LYS A 178 65.59 -15.95 9.84
N LYS A 179 66.43 -14.97 9.47
CA LYS A 179 67.11 -14.77 8.17
C LYS A 179 67.79 -13.41 8.30
N THR A 180 69.11 -13.25 8.31
CA THR A 180 70.17 -13.94 7.57
C THR A 180 71.51 -13.58 8.24
N GLU A 181 72.21 -14.60 8.73
CA GLU A 181 73.68 -14.68 8.67
C GLU A 181 74.07 -15.30 7.32
#